data_AF-A0AAV6LY65-F1
#
_entry.id   AF-A0AAV6LY65-F1
#
_cell.length_a   1.000
_cell.length_b   1.000
_cell.length_c   1.000
_cell.angle_alpha   90.00
_cell.angle_beta   90.00
_cell.angle_gamma   90.00
#
_symmetry.space_group_name_H-M   'P 1'
#
loop_
_entity.id
_entity.type
_entity.pdbx_description
1 polymer ?
#
loop_
_entity_poly.entity_id
_entity_poly.type
_entity_poly.pdbx_seq_one_letter_code
_entity_poly.pdbx_strand_id
1 'polypeptide(L)'
;MAFASSSSVICQNRALSSSVVSSPGLLHHRCFSRLQSQRILHCNRPLSSNIGINAAPSLSSAPSSVVAKTALSDAHVQSQSSSSAPGSGWSDFAKNVSGEWDGYGAEFSSGGTPIELPEFVVPDAYREWEVKVFDWQTQCPTLAEPEKPSFMYKTIKLLPTVGCEADAATRYSIDERNVGNGIGSNDEVTAFAYQRSGCYVVLWPVKVVGSYKLMELEHCLVSPQDRESRVRVVQVVRVEGTRLVLQSIKVFCEQWYGPFRNGEQLGGCAIRDSSFASTAALKASEVVGSWQGPVSVARFDGSQINVIQELLADNVQKSVRTESELKVLPKQLWCSLKESEDSEATCCEVGWLFDHGHAITSRCIFSSSAKLKEISIANETPA
;
A
#
# COMPACT_ATOMS: atom_id res chain seq x y z
N MET A 1 -28.75 -34.81 -33.15
CA MET A 1 -29.08 -33.74 -34.10
C MET A 1 -29.01 -32.42 -33.35
N ALA A 2 -28.33 -31.44 -33.94
CA ALA A 2 -28.07 -30.06 -33.49
C ALA A 2 -27.07 -29.86 -32.33
N PHE A 3 -25.83 -29.54 -32.72
CA PHE A 3 -24.82 -28.84 -31.93
C PHE A 3 -25.10 -27.33 -31.99
N ALA A 4 -24.90 -26.61 -30.88
CA ALA A 4 -24.87 -25.14 -30.86
C ALA A 4 -23.46 -24.67 -30.50
N SER A 5 -22.87 -23.92 -31.42
CA SER A 5 -21.50 -23.41 -31.39
C SER A 5 -21.44 -22.01 -30.80
N SER A 6 -20.39 -21.77 -30.03
CA SER A 6 -19.92 -20.48 -29.52
C SER A 6 -19.49 -19.56 -30.67
N SER A 7 -19.85 -18.27 -30.57
CA SER A 7 -19.38 -17.22 -31.48
C SER A 7 -18.58 -16.17 -30.69
N SER A 8 -17.27 -16.16 -30.93
CA SER A 8 -16.33 -15.11 -30.56
C SER A 8 -16.25 -14.08 -31.69
N VAL A 9 -16.47 -12.80 -31.38
CA VAL A 9 -16.35 -11.71 -32.34
C VAL A 9 -14.96 -11.08 -32.20
N ILE A 10 -14.13 -11.30 -33.20
CA ILE A 10 -12.84 -10.62 -33.42
C ILE A 10 -13.14 -9.36 -34.25
N CYS A 11 -12.93 -8.17 -33.69
CA CYS A 11 -12.97 -6.92 -34.46
C CYS A 11 -11.60 -6.66 -35.10
N GLN A 12 -11.55 -6.80 -36.42
CA GLN A 12 -10.41 -6.42 -37.26
C GLN A 12 -10.45 -4.90 -37.52
N ASN A 13 -9.37 -4.20 -37.18
CA ASN A 13 -9.15 -2.79 -37.52
C ASN A 13 -8.85 -2.66 -39.02
N ARG A 14 -9.76 -2.00 -39.75
CA ARG A 14 -9.57 -1.60 -41.14
C ARG A 14 -9.07 -0.16 -41.18
N ALA A 15 -7.83 0.01 -41.63
CA ALA A 15 -7.26 1.31 -41.95
C ALA A 15 -8.07 1.97 -43.09
N LEU A 16 -8.52 3.21 -42.85
CA LEU A 16 -9.00 4.10 -43.89
C LEU A 16 -8.17 5.39 -43.81
N SER A 17 -7.32 5.53 -44.82
CA SER A 17 -6.70 6.77 -45.26
C SER A 17 -7.78 7.81 -45.58
N SER A 18 -7.69 9.00 -45.02
CA SER A 18 -8.38 10.16 -45.57
C SER A 18 -7.45 11.37 -45.66
N SER A 19 -7.67 12.09 -46.75
CA SER A 19 -6.75 13.00 -47.42
C SER A 19 -6.77 14.40 -46.82
N VAL A 20 -5.62 15.05 -46.91
CA VAL A 20 -5.35 16.45 -46.64
C VAL A 20 -6.22 17.36 -47.53
N VAL A 21 -6.95 18.29 -46.92
CA VAL A 21 -7.37 19.56 -47.55
C VAL A 21 -7.17 20.68 -46.55
N SER A 22 -6.31 21.63 -46.91
CA SER A 22 -5.93 22.80 -46.12
C SER A 22 -6.71 24.05 -46.53
N SER A 23 -6.80 24.99 -45.56
CA SER A 23 -6.80 26.49 -45.65
C SER A 23 -7.98 27.15 -44.89
N PRO A 24 -7.91 28.44 -44.49
CA PRO A 24 -7.40 28.83 -43.18
C PRO A 24 -8.35 29.77 -42.40
N GLY A 25 -8.21 29.83 -41.08
CA GLY A 25 -8.93 30.77 -40.21
C GLY A 25 -8.01 31.38 -39.17
N LEU A 26 -7.49 32.57 -39.47
CA LEU A 26 -6.79 33.48 -38.55
C LEU A 26 -7.74 33.93 -37.43
N LEU A 27 -7.39 33.67 -36.17
CA LEU A 27 -7.76 34.53 -35.06
C LEU A 27 -6.59 34.69 -34.09
N HIS A 28 -6.12 35.94 -34.02
CA HIS A 28 -5.18 36.43 -33.03
C HIS A 28 -5.78 36.34 -31.63
N HIS A 29 -5.10 35.66 -30.70
CA HIS A 29 -5.14 36.05 -29.30
C HIS A 29 -3.72 36.10 -28.73
N ARG A 30 -3.30 37.33 -28.43
CA ARG A 30 -2.12 37.65 -27.63
C ARG A 30 -2.34 37.12 -26.22
N CYS A 31 -1.43 36.29 -25.71
CA CYS A 31 -1.32 36.06 -24.28
C CYS A 31 0.05 36.54 -23.81
N PHE A 32 0.02 37.50 -22.89
CA PHE A 32 1.19 38.09 -22.26
C PHE A 32 1.87 37.06 -21.36
N SER A 33 3.14 36.78 -21.63
CA SER A 33 4.04 36.08 -20.72
C SER A 33 4.37 37.00 -19.53
N ARG A 34 3.86 36.68 -18.34
CA ARG A 34 4.42 37.17 -17.08
C ARG A 34 5.45 36.17 -16.58
N LEU A 35 6.71 36.41 -16.96
CA LEU A 35 7.87 35.86 -16.30
C LEU A 35 8.00 36.52 -14.92
N GLN A 36 7.80 35.75 -13.85
CA GLN A 36 8.35 36.10 -12.53
C GLN A 36 9.51 35.17 -12.22
N SER A 37 10.69 35.79 -12.26
CA SER A 37 11.98 35.27 -11.84
C SER A 37 11.95 34.95 -10.35
N GLN A 38 12.31 33.71 -9.99
CA GLN A 38 12.79 33.41 -8.64
C GLN A 38 14.19 32.78 -8.72
N ARG A 39 15.05 33.34 -7.89
CA ARG A 39 16.51 33.20 -7.86
C ARG A 39 16.89 31.80 -7.37
N ILE A 40 17.69 31.11 -8.17
CA ILE A 40 18.41 29.89 -7.76
C ILE A 40 19.70 30.34 -7.07
N LEU A 41 19.89 29.92 -5.82
CA LEU A 41 21.18 29.97 -5.14
C LEU A 41 21.98 28.71 -5.51
N HIS A 42 23.02 28.89 -6.31
CA HIS A 42 24.04 27.89 -6.62
C HIS A 42 24.97 27.69 -5.42
N CYS A 43 25.10 26.45 -4.95
CA CYS A 43 26.24 26.01 -4.16
C CYS A 43 27.17 25.18 -5.04
N ASN A 44 28.34 25.75 -5.34
CA ASN A 44 29.45 25.12 -6.02
C ASN A 44 30.11 24.06 -5.12
N ARG A 45 30.44 22.88 -5.67
CA ARG A 45 31.58 22.09 -5.19
C ARG A 45 32.38 21.50 -6.35
N PRO A 46 33.73 21.54 -6.27
CA PRO A 46 34.60 21.33 -7.42
C PRO A 46 34.89 19.85 -7.69
N LEU A 47 34.97 19.54 -8.99
CA LEU A 47 35.63 18.35 -9.52
C LEU A 47 37.16 18.54 -9.43
N SER A 48 37.87 17.52 -8.95
CA SER A 48 39.29 17.35 -9.24
C SER A 48 39.56 15.91 -9.66
N SER A 49 39.97 15.77 -10.92
CA SER A 49 40.52 14.59 -11.56
C SER A 49 41.95 14.28 -11.12
N ASN A 50 42.34 13.00 -11.15
CA ASN A 50 43.62 12.46 -11.67
C ASN A 50 43.55 10.93 -11.55
N ILE A 51 43.42 10.18 -12.66
CA ILE A 51 44.48 9.60 -13.53
C ILE A 51 45.47 8.70 -12.77
N GLY A 52 45.48 7.41 -13.13
CA GLY A 52 46.53 6.45 -12.80
C GLY A 52 46.27 5.08 -13.46
N ILE A 53 47.11 4.73 -14.44
CA ILE A 53 47.00 3.66 -15.44
C ILE A 53 47.72 2.40 -14.93
N ASN A 54 47.21 1.17 -15.19
CA ASN A 54 47.91 0.10 -15.95
C ASN A 54 47.40 -1.36 -15.74
N ALA A 55 47.38 -2.05 -16.91
CA ALA A 55 47.73 -3.46 -17.18
C ALA A 55 46.73 -4.61 -16.89
N ALA A 56 45.88 -4.93 -17.88
CA ALA A 56 45.91 -6.07 -18.84
C ALA A 56 46.17 -7.54 -18.34
N PRO A 57 45.90 -8.59 -19.15
CA PRO A 57 44.84 -9.58 -18.88
C PRO A 57 45.32 -11.05 -18.88
N SER A 58 44.44 -12.01 -18.57
CA SER A 58 44.63 -13.40 -19.02
C SER A 58 43.31 -14.12 -19.31
N LEU A 59 43.32 -14.77 -20.48
CA LEU A 59 42.26 -15.54 -21.12
C LEU A 59 42.12 -16.96 -20.56
N SER A 60 41.09 -17.62 -21.09
CA SER A 60 40.86 -19.07 -21.25
C SER A 60 39.99 -19.67 -20.15
N SER A 61 39.05 -20.57 -20.39
CA SER A 61 38.42 -21.15 -21.58
C SER A 61 37.46 -22.18 -21.00
N ALA A 62 36.20 -22.22 -21.44
CA ALA A 62 35.28 -23.29 -21.04
C ALA A 62 35.73 -24.67 -21.55
N PRO A 63 35.21 -25.75 -20.95
CA PRO A 63 34.52 -26.72 -21.80
C PRO A 63 33.17 -27.20 -21.24
N SER A 64 32.42 -27.78 -22.16
CA SER A 64 31.03 -28.23 -22.11
C SER A 64 30.89 -29.74 -21.83
N SER A 65 29.81 -30.12 -21.11
CA SER A 65 29.06 -31.40 -21.17
C SER A 65 29.79 -32.70 -20.76
N VAL A 66 29.20 -33.78 -20.21
CA VAL A 66 27.91 -34.48 -20.44
C VAL A 66 27.54 -35.32 -19.18
N VAL A 67 26.22 -35.48 -19.01
CA VAL A 67 25.41 -36.45 -18.24
C VAL A 67 26.06 -37.77 -17.78
N ALA A 68 25.81 -38.15 -16.52
CA ALA A 68 25.60 -39.55 -16.10
C ALA A 68 24.53 -39.63 -14.98
N LYS A 69 23.52 -40.47 -15.18
CA LYS A 69 22.52 -40.90 -14.19
C LYS A 69 23.14 -41.96 -13.27
N THR A 70 22.67 -42.07 -12.02
CA THR A 70 21.96 -43.25 -11.46
C THR A 70 22.04 -43.33 -9.92
N ALA A 71 20.88 -43.67 -9.33
CA ALA A 71 20.62 -44.37 -8.07
C ALA A 71 20.56 -43.66 -6.70
N LEU A 72 19.46 -44.03 -6.04
CA LEU A 72 18.98 -43.78 -4.68
C LEU A 72 19.88 -44.41 -3.62
N SER A 73 20.01 -43.76 -2.46
CA SER A 73 20.07 -44.42 -1.14
C SER A 73 19.75 -43.44 0.00
N ASP A 74 19.06 -43.99 0.99
CA ASP A 74 18.43 -43.41 2.17
C ASP A 74 19.35 -42.71 3.18
N ALA A 75 18.72 -41.77 3.88
CA ALA A 75 18.90 -41.39 5.28
C ALA A 75 20.34 -41.19 5.84
N HIS A 76 20.71 -39.92 5.99
CA HIS A 76 21.47 -39.50 7.17
C HIS A 76 20.71 -38.38 7.90
N VAL A 77 20.10 -38.77 9.02
CA VAL A 77 19.63 -37.87 10.07
C VAL A 77 20.87 -37.20 10.66
N GLN A 78 21.10 -35.94 10.29
CA GLN A 78 22.08 -35.11 10.98
C GLN A 78 21.33 -34.07 11.81
N SER A 79 21.10 -34.47 13.06
CA SER A 79 20.80 -33.59 14.18
C SER A 79 21.86 -32.49 14.23
N GLN A 80 21.47 -31.27 13.90
CA GLN A 80 22.18 -30.07 14.33
C GLN A 80 21.29 -29.34 15.33
N SER A 81 21.58 -29.64 16.58
CA SER A 81 21.28 -28.81 17.72
C SER A 81 22.17 -27.56 17.67
N SER A 82 21.53 -26.40 17.59
CA SER A 82 21.85 -25.24 18.41
C SER A 82 20.81 -24.17 18.11
N SER A 83 19.84 -24.08 19.02
CA SER A 83 18.90 -22.97 19.10
C SER A 83 19.67 -21.67 19.26
N SER A 84 19.92 -20.99 18.14
CA SER A 84 19.97 -19.53 18.16
C SER A 84 18.56 -19.08 18.50
N ALA A 85 18.42 -18.17 19.47
CA ALA A 85 17.17 -17.42 19.61
C ALA A 85 16.80 -16.91 18.21
N PRO A 86 15.54 -17.06 17.75
CA PRO A 86 15.19 -16.57 16.43
C PRO A 86 15.53 -15.08 16.40
N GLY A 87 16.52 -14.71 15.58
CA GLY A 87 16.87 -13.32 15.36
C GLY A 87 15.61 -12.56 14.95
N SER A 88 15.55 -11.26 15.25
CA SER A 88 14.43 -10.42 14.84
C SER A 88 14.18 -10.60 13.35
N GLY A 89 12.95 -10.93 12.95
CA GLY A 89 12.50 -11.06 11.56
C GLY A 89 12.48 -9.73 10.79
N TRP A 90 13.17 -8.70 11.31
CA TRP A 90 13.22 -7.37 10.77
C TRP A 90 13.88 -7.31 9.39
N SER A 91 14.99 -8.04 9.19
CA SER A 91 15.67 -8.07 7.89
C SER A 91 14.79 -8.66 6.79
N ASP A 92 14.01 -9.71 7.11
CA ASP A 92 13.01 -10.28 6.21
C ASP A 92 11.89 -9.28 5.91
N PHE A 93 11.37 -8.61 6.93
CA PHE A 93 10.40 -7.53 6.76
C PHE A 93 10.94 -6.41 5.86
N ALA A 94 12.15 -5.92 6.16
CA ALA A 94 12.81 -4.85 5.43
C ALA A 94 12.98 -5.19 3.95
N LYS A 95 13.41 -6.42 3.65
CA LYS A 95 13.52 -6.94 2.29
C LYS A 95 12.17 -6.96 1.56
N ASN A 96 11.09 -7.36 2.23
CA ASN A 96 9.79 -7.59 1.59
C ASN A 96 8.93 -6.32 1.49
N VAL A 97 9.18 -5.31 2.33
CA VAL A 97 8.42 -4.05 2.33
C VAL A 97 9.08 -2.97 1.46
N SER A 98 10.41 -3.01 1.30
CA SER A 98 11.18 -1.96 0.62
C SER A 98 11.04 -2.03 -0.90
N GLY A 99 10.89 -0.86 -1.52
CA GLY A 99 10.73 -0.74 -2.97
C GLY A 99 9.97 0.52 -3.37
N GLU A 100 9.82 0.69 -4.68
CA GLU A 100 8.85 1.59 -5.29
C GLU A 100 7.53 0.85 -5.43
N TRP A 101 6.45 1.48 -4.98
CA TRP A 101 5.10 0.93 -5.05
C TRP A 101 4.21 1.92 -5.77
N ASP A 102 3.66 1.54 -6.91
CA ASP A 102 2.78 2.40 -7.71
C ASP A 102 1.34 1.91 -7.62
N GLY A 103 0.37 2.82 -7.67
CA GLY A 103 -1.03 2.41 -7.55
C GLY A 103 -2.00 3.56 -7.50
N TYR A 104 -3.13 3.32 -6.85
CA TYR A 104 -4.19 4.30 -6.66
C TYR A 104 -4.55 4.42 -5.18
N GLY A 105 -4.93 5.63 -4.76
CA GLY A 105 -5.38 5.93 -3.41
C GLY A 105 -6.70 6.70 -3.42
N ALA A 106 -7.66 6.27 -2.62
CA ALA A 106 -8.96 6.91 -2.50
C ALA A 106 -9.37 7.10 -1.04
N GLU A 107 -10.23 8.08 -0.79
CA GLU A 107 -10.82 8.32 0.52
C GLU A 107 -12.31 7.96 0.50
N PHE A 108 -12.78 7.41 1.60
CA PHE A 108 -14.15 6.98 1.81
C PHE A 108 -14.67 7.59 3.12
N SER A 109 -15.95 7.90 3.14
CA SER A 109 -16.65 8.28 4.38
C SER A 109 -16.63 7.13 5.40
N SER A 110 -17.03 7.41 6.64
CA SER A 110 -17.26 6.37 7.67
C SER A 110 -18.29 5.31 7.27
N GLY A 111 -19.14 5.61 6.27
CA GLY A 111 -20.09 4.66 5.68
C GLY A 111 -19.52 3.78 4.57
N GLY A 112 -18.28 4.01 4.13
CA GLY A 112 -17.67 3.29 3.00
C GLY A 112 -18.03 3.86 1.62
N THR A 113 -18.66 5.04 1.55
CA THR A 113 -18.93 5.73 0.27
C THR A 113 -17.70 6.51 -0.18
N PRO A 114 -17.24 6.39 -1.44
CA PRO A 114 -16.07 7.11 -1.96
C PRO A 114 -16.30 8.62 -1.97
N ILE A 115 -15.25 9.38 -1.70
CA ILE A 115 -15.25 10.84 -1.66
C ILE A 115 -14.58 11.36 -2.95
N GLU A 116 -15.29 12.20 -3.69
CA GLU A 116 -14.81 12.79 -4.93
C GLU A 116 -13.62 13.73 -4.67
N LEU A 117 -12.67 13.76 -5.60
CA LEU A 117 -11.55 14.68 -5.53
C LEU A 117 -12.04 16.14 -5.61
N PRO A 118 -11.39 17.08 -4.91
CA PRO A 118 -11.78 18.48 -5.00
C PRO A 118 -11.71 19.02 -6.43
N GLU A 119 -12.70 19.84 -6.82
CA GLU A 119 -12.78 20.36 -8.19
C GLU A 119 -11.51 21.11 -8.63
N PHE A 120 -10.81 21.77 -7.71
CA PHE A 120 -9.60 22.54 -8.02
C PHE A 120 -8.39 21.68 -8.42
N VAL A 121 -8.41 20.36 -8.20
CA VAL A 121 -7.35 19.44 -8.63
C VAL A 121 -7.73 18.63 -9.87
N VAL A 122 -8.99 18.67 -10.29
CA VAL A 122 -9.51 17.89 -11.41
C VAL A 122 -9.57 18.77 -12.66
N PRO A 123 -8.92 18.39 -13.78
CA PRO A 123 -8.99 19.16 -15.02
C PRO A 123 -10.41 19.39 -15.52
N ASP A 124 -10.67 20.57 -16.09
CA ASP A 124 -11.98 21.00 -16.57
C ASP A 124 -12.63 20.01 -17.56
N ALA A 125 -11.82 19.30 -18.35
CA ALA A 125 -12.27 18.29 -19.30
C ALA A 125 -13.10 17.17 -18.63
N TYR A 126 -12.76 16.75 -17.42
CA TYR A 126 -13.55 15.76 -16.68
C TYR A 126 -14.97 16.27 -16.39
N ARG A 127 -15.11 17.57 -16.11
CA ARG A 127 -16.44 18.19 -15.90
C ARG A 127 -17.23 18.27 -17.19
N GLU A 128 -16.57 18.65 -18.29
CA GLU A 128 -17.18 18.68 -19.62
C GLU A 128 -17.69 17.30 -20.08
N TRP A 129 -17.03 16.23 -19.62
CA TRP A 129 -17.41 14.85 -19.89
C TRP A 129 -18.29 14.23 -18.80
N GLU A 130 -18.65 14.99 -17.76
CA GLU A 130 -19.44 14.53 -16.61
C GLU A 130 -18.82 13.31 -15.89
N VAL A 131 -17.49 13.20 -15.91
CA VAL A 131 -16.73 12.13 -15.27
C VAL A 131 -16.25 12.60 -13.89
N LYS A 132 -16.74 11.93 -12.85
CA LYS A 132 -16.27 12.13 -11.47
C LYS A 132 -14.95 11.39 -11.25
N VAL A 133 -14.02 12.05 -10.56
CA VAL A 133 -12.71 11.47 -10.21
C VAL A 133 -12.63 11.27 -8.71
N PHE A 134 -12.32 10.06 -8.26
CA PHE A 134 -12.26 9.69 -6.84
C PHE A 134 -10.85 9.27 -6.41
N ASP A 135 -10.10 8.66 -7.32
CA ASP A 135 -8.80 8.07 -7.05
C ASP A 135 -7.67 9.06 -7.39
N TRP A 136 -6.72 9.17 -6.48
CA TRP A 136 -5.40 9.69 -6.77
C TRP A 136 -4.57 8.58 -7.43
N GLN A 137 -3.85 8.89 -8.50
CA GLN A 137 -2.68 8.09 -8.83
C GLN A 137 -1.61 8.33 -7.76
N THR A 138 -1.02 7.26 -7.24
CA THR A 138 -0.07 7.32 -6.13
C THR A 138 1.22 6.58 -6.42
N GLN A 139 2.31 7.11 -5.87
CA GLN A 139 3.56 6.37 -5.67
C GLN A 139 3.90 6.34 -4.19
N CYS A 140 4.46 5.21 -3.76
CA CYS A 140 4.78 4.94 -2.38
C CYS A 140 6.19 4.34 -2.22
N PRO A 141 7.27 5.11 -2.51
CA PRO A 141 8.63 4.70 -2.19
C PRO A 141 8.71 4.37 -0.70
N THR A 142 9.07 3.13 -0.41
CA THR A 142 9.12 2.56 0.94
C THR A 142 10.52 2.01 1.18
N LEU A 143 11.10 2.30 2.34
CA LEU A 143 12.42 1.81 2.72
C LEU A 143 12.41 1.40 4.20
N ALA A 144 12.85 0.18 4.47
CA ALA A 144 13.26 -0.26 5.78
C ALA A 144 14.72 -0.70 5.75
N GLU A 145 15.46 -0.28 6.76
CA GLU A 145 16.90 -0.57 6.88
C GLU A 145 17.08 -2.00 7.42
N PRO A 146 17.77 -2.92 6.74
CA PRO A 146 17.84 -4.32 7.18
C PRO A 146 18.53 -4.52 8.53
N GLU A 147 19.51 -3.67 8.86
CA GLU A 147 20.38 -3.81 10.04
C GLU A 147 19.83 -3.08 11.28
N LYS A 148 18.88 -2.17 11.13
CA LYS A 148 18.31 -1.39 12.24
C LYS A 148 16.80 -1.20 12.06
N PRO A 149 16.01 -1.20 13.14
CA PRO A 149 14.56 -1.05 13.06
C PRO A 149 14.14 0.40 12.71
N SER A 150 14.31 0.76 11.44
CA SER A 150 14.00 2.04 10.84
C SER A 150 13.18 1.81 9.58
N PHE A 151 12.06 2.49 9.45
CA PHE A 151 11.13 2.36 8.34
C PHE A 151 10.59 3.72 7.93
N MET A 152 10.49 3.95 6.63
CA MET A 152 9.91 5.16 6.06
C MET A 152 9.12 4.84 4.81
N TYR A 153 8.13 5.67 4.51
CA TYR A 153 7.54 5.75 3.17
C TYR A 153 7.13 7.19 2.84
N LYS A 154 6.93 7.46 1.56
CA LYS A 154 6.28 8.70 1.10
C LYS A 154 5.02 8.34 0.33
N THR A 155 3.86 8.87 0.69
CA THR A 155 2.69 8.85 -0.20
C THR A 155 2.75 10.07 -1.11
N ILE A 156 3.14 9.86 -2.36
CA ILE A 156 3.16 10.89 -3.41
C ILE A 156 1.85 10.79 -4.18
N LYS A 157 1.04 11.85 -4.17
CA LYS A 157 -0.19 11.95 -4.98
C LYS A 157 0.10 12.73 -6.24
N LEU A 158 -0.38 12.24 -7.38
CA LEU A 158 -0.25 12.89 -8.67
C LEU A 158 -1.57 13.56 -9.08
N LEU A 159 -1.47 14.71 -9.75
CA LEU A 159 -2.64 15.37 -10.33
C LEU A 159 -3.26 14.49 -11.42
N PRO A 160 -4.60 14.37 -11.49
CA PRO A 160 -5.27 13.79 -12.64
C PRO A 160 -4.91 14.54 -13.92
N THR A 161 -4.68 13.80 -15.01
CA THR A 161 -4.30 14.34 -16.32
C THR A 161 -5.22 13.81 -17.42
N VAL A 162 -5.34 14.54 -18.53
CA VAL A 162 -6.13 14.15 -19.71
C VAL A 162 -5.31 14.34 -20.99
N GLY A 163 -5.63 13.58 -22.04
CA GLY A 163 -5.02 13.73 -23.36
C GLY A 163 -3.54 13.34 -23.40
N CYS A 164 -2.75 13.96 -24.29
CA CYS A 164 -1.31 13.68 -24.44
C CYS A 164 -0.46 14.15 -23.25
N GLU A 165 -1.05 14.90 -22.31
CA GLU A 165 -0.42 15.30 -21.05
C GLU A 165 -0.43 14.18 -20.01
N ALA A 166 -1.09 13.06 -20.30
CA ALA A 166 -1.03 11.84 -19.52
C ALA A 166 0.43 11.39 -19.25
N ASP A 167 1.35 11.63 -20.18
CA ASP A 167 2.76 11.26 -20.02
C ASP A 167 3.55 12.21 -19.08
N ALA A 168 2.94 13.31 -18.62
CA ALA A 168 3.55 14.29 -17.72
C ALA A 168 2.96 14.20 -16.29
N ALA A 169 3.44 13.23 -15.52
CA ALA A 169 3.09 13.10 -14.10
C ALA A 169 3.48 14.35 -13.30
N THR A 170 2.50 15.03 -12.70
CA THR A 170 2.72 16.20 -11.84
C THR A 170 2.36 15.86 -10.40
N ARG A 171 3.26 16.14 -9.46
CA ARG A 171 3.02 15.90 -8.03
C ARG A 171 2.06 16.95 -7.47
N TYR A 172 1.01 16.48 -6.81
CA TYR A 172 0.11 17.31 -6.01
C TYR A 172 0.63 17.47 -4.58
N SER A 173 0.94 16.36 -3.91
CA SER A 173 1.38 16.36 -2.51
C SER A 173 2.31 15.20 -2.21
N ILE A 174 3.14 15.35 -1.18
CA ILE A 174 4.00 14.31 -0.62
C ILE A 174 3.73 14.26 0.89
N ASP A 175 3.22 13.14 1.39
CA ASP A 175 3.13 12.84 2.83
C ASP A 175 4.24 11.86 3.19
N GLU A 176 5.23 12.30 3.95
CA GLU A 176 6.36 11.46 4.39
C GLU A 176 6.12 10.96 5.82
N ARG A 177 6.35 9.67 6.03
CA ARG A 177 6.08 8.97 7.29
C ARG A 177 7.30 8.17 7.70
N ASN A 178 7.67 8.27 8.97
CA ASN A 178 8.89 7.69 9.52
C ASN A 178 8.59 6.91 10.80
N VAL A 179 9.34 5.83 11.03
CA VAL A 179 9.30 4.96 12.20
C VAL A 179 10.74 4.62 12.58
N GLY A 180 11.08 4.74 13.86
CA GLY A 180 12.42 4.38 14.37
C GLY A 180 13.46 5.52 14.35
N ASN A 181 13.08 6.75 14.01
CA ASN A 181 13.96 7.93 14.02
C ASN A 181 14.13 8.53 15.44
N GLY A 182 14.49 7.71 16.43
CA GLY A 182 14.91 8.14 17.77
C GLY A 182 13.88 8.95 18.60
N ILE A 183 14.16 9.12 19.89
CA ILE A 183 13.35 9.96 20.80
C ILE A 183 13.62 11.43 20.48
N GLY A 184 12.56 12.24 20.35
CA GLY A 184 12.67 13.71 20.18
C GLY A 184 12.57 14.24 18.75
N SER A 185 12.16 13.43 17.78
CA SER A 185 11.64 13.92 16.49
C SER A 185 10.13 14.20 16.59
N ASN A 186 9.60 15.15 15.83
CA ASN A 186 8.16 15.47 15.84
C ASN A 186 7.26 14.36 15.23
N ASP A 187 7.87 13.26 14.76
CA ASP A 187 7.24 12.15 14.04
C ASP A 187 7.34 10.83 14.82
N GLU A 188 7.24 10.89 16.16
CA GLU A 188 7.19 9.69 17.00
C GLU A 188 6.00 8.82 16.60
N VAL A 189 6.16 7.50 16.62
CA VAL A 189 5.07 6.56 16.34
C VAL A 189 4.49 6.09 17.68
N THR A 190 3.17 5.88 17.77
CA THR A 190 2.61 5.33 19.02
C THR A 190 2.98 3.84 19.15
N ALA A 191 2.72 3.08 18.08
CA ALA A 191 3.07 1.67 18.00
C ALA A 191 3.29 1.26 16.54
N PHE A 192 4.20 0.32 16.33
CA PHE A 192 4.47 -0.28 15.03
C PHE A 192 4.63 -1.79 15.20
N ALA A 193 3.81 -2.56 14.51
CA ALA A 193 3.92 -4.01 14.49
C ALA A 193 4.15 -4.50 13.06
N TYR A 194 5.05 -5.45 12.87
CA TYR A 194 5.42 -5.94 11.54
C TYR A 194 5.41 -7.46 11.46
N GLN A 195 5.18 -7.98 10.25
CA GLN A 195 5.32 -9.39 9.93
C GLN A 195 6.39 -9.56 8.87
N ARG A 196 7.14 -10.66 8.90
CA ARG A 196 8.19 -10.98 7.92
C ARG A 196 7.70 -10.98 6.46
N SER A 197 6.40 -11.16 6.24
CA SER A 197 5.77 -11.11 4.92
C SER A 197 5.90 -9.76 4.21
N GLY A 198 6.11 -8.68 4.97
CA GLY A 198 5.99 -7.29 4.51
C GLY A 198 4.72 -6.59 5.02
N CYS A 199 3.80 -7.34 5.64
CA CYS A 199 2.64 -6.74 6.31
C CYS A 199 3.08 -5.94 7.54
N TYR A 200 2.38 -4.84 7.82
CA TYR A 200 2.60 -4.07 9.03
C TYR A 200 1.31 -3.37 9.47
N VAL A 201 1.31 -2.93 10.72
CA VAL A 201 0.29 -2.07 11.29
C VAL A 201 0.98 -0.96 12.05
N VAL A 202 0.54 0.27 11.83
CA VAL A 202 1.10 1.44 12.49
C VAL A 202 -0.01 2.28 13.10
N LEU A 203 0.22 2.67 14.36
CA LEU A 203 -0.61 3.61 15.10
C LEU A 203 0.11 4.95 15.16
N TRP A 204 -0.38 5.92 14.40
CA TRP A 204 0.18 7.28 14.38
C TRP A 204 -0.27 8.08 15.61
N PRO A 205 0.52 9.08 16.06
CA PRO A 205 0.15 9.93 17.17
C PRO A 205 -1.20 10.61 16.99
N VAL A 206 -1.88 10.80 18.11
CA VAL A 206 -3.12 11.57 18.15
C VAL A 206 -2.83 13.03 17.81
N LYS A 207 -3.40 13.52 16.72
CA LYS A 207 -3.35 14.92 16.30
C LYS A 207 -4.58 15.66 16.82
N VAL A 208 -4.37 16.86 17.36
CA VAL A 208 -5.48 17.75 17.73
C VAL A 208 -5.81 18.63 16.51
N VAL A 209 -7.01 18.46 15.97
CA VAL A 209 -7.51 19.22 14.81
C VAL A 209 -8.76 19.98 15.25
N GLY A 210 -8.60 21.29 15.46
CA GLY A 210 -9.64 22.11 16.06
C GLY A 210 -9.99 21.62 17.46
N SER A 211 -11.27 21.28 17.68
CA SER A 211 -11.75 20.69 18.94
C SER A 211 -11.65 19.17 19.00
N TYR A 212 -11.23 18.50 17.93
CA TYR A 212 -11.23 17.05 17.83
C TYR A 212 -9.83 16.47 18.02
N LYS A 213 -9.77 15.25 18.56
CA LYS A 213 -8.58 14.41 18.62
C LYS A 213 -8.72 13.31 17.57
N LEU A 214 -7.80 13.25 16.63
CA LEU A 214 -7.79 12.27 15.54
C LEU A 214 -6.58 11.35 15.65
N MET A 215 -6.82 10.06 15.48
CA MET A 215 -5.84 9.00 15.47
C MET A 215 -5.90 8.32 14.10
N GLU A 216 -4.75 8.09 13.46
CA GLU A 216 -4.68 7.30 12.23
C GLU A 216 -4.15 5.91 12.57
N LEU A 217 -4.94 4.89 12.23
CA LEU A 217 -4.54 3.49 12.30
C LEU A 217 -4.40 2.95 10.89
N GLU A 218 -3.18 2.60 10.50
CA GLU A 218 -2.86 2.13 9.16
C GLU A 218 -2.47 0.66 9.18
N HIS A 219 -3.13 -0.12 8.32
CA HIS A 219 -2.90 -1.54 8.12
C HIS A 219 -2.39 -1.76 6.70
N CYS A 220 -1.19 -2.28 6.56
CA CYS A 220 -0.63 -2.70 5.27
C CYS A 220 -0.65 -4.21 5.17
N LEU A 221 -1.47 -4.72 4.24
CA LEU A 221 -1.62 -6.15 3.97
C LEU A 221 -1.00 -6.46 2.62
N VAL A 222 -0.01 -7.35 2.61
CA VAL A 222 0.65 -7.84 1.40
C VAL A 222 -0.04 -9.12 0.95
N SER A 223 -0.36 -9.21 -0.34
CA SER A 223 -0.96 -10.41 -0.93
C SER A 223 -0.02 -11.61 -0.74
N PRO A 224 -0.48 -12.71 -0.15
CA PRO A 224 0.35 -13.91 0.00
C PRO A 224 0.57 -14.62 -1.35
N GLN A 225 -0.19 -14.29 -2.39
CA GLN A 225 -0.16 -14.98 -3.68
C GLN A 225 1.02 -14.55 -4.56
N ASP A 226 1.28 -13.24 -4.63
CA ASP A 226 2.32 -12.67 -5.48
C ASP A 226 3.42 -11.96 -4.69
N ARG A 227 3.13 -11.50 -3.46
CA ARG A 227 4.01 -10.66 -2.63
C ARG A 227 4.45 -9.36 -3.28
N GLU A 228 3.80 -8.99 -4.38
CA GLU A 228 4.04 -7.77 -5.15
C GLU A 228 2.80 -6.86 -5.14
N SER A 229 1.66 -7.35 -4.66
CA SER A 229 0.45 -6.57 -4.47
C SER A 229 0.26 -6.29 -2.99
N ARG A 230 -0.06 -5.05 -2.63
CA ARG A 230 -0.42 -4.68 -1.25
C ARG A 230 -1.59 -3.72 -1.22
N VAL A 231 -2.27 -3.73 -0.09
CA VAL A 231 -3.28 -2.73 0.25
C VAL A 231 -2.90 -2.05 1.56
N ARG A 232 -3.00 -0.72 1.59
CA ARG A 232 -2.89 0.06 2.84
C ARG A 232 -4.25 0.65 3.16
N VAL A 233 -4.84 0.20 4.25
CA VAL A 233 -6.14 0.69 4.75
C VAL A 233 -5.87 1.52 5.99
N VAL A 234 -6.20 2.81 5.93
CA VAL A 234 -6.07 3.74 7.05
C VAL A 234 -7.45 4.07 7.60
N GLN A 235 -7.72 3.67 8.83
CA GLN A 235 -8.89 4.12 9.57
C GLN A 235 -8.55 5.43 10.29
N VAL A 236 -9.26 6.50 9.95
CA VAL A 236 -9.17 7.79 10.67
C VAL A 236 -10.21 7.77 11.78
N VAL A 237 -9.75 7.73 13.02
CA VAL A 237 -10.58 7.52 14.21
C VAL A 237 -10.57 8.78 15.07
N ARG A 238 -11.75 9.28 15.40
CA ARG A 238 -11.93 10.35 16.37
C ARG A 238 -11.96 9.77 17.78
N VAL A 239 -11.20 10.38 18.68
CA VAL A 239 -11.11 10.00 20.09
C VAL A 239 -11.97 10.96 20.91
N GLU A 240 -13.10 10.46 21.42
CA GLU A 240 -14.08 11.19 22.23
C GLU A 240 -14.06 10.70 23.68
N GLY A 241 -13.20 11.32 24.50
CA GLY A 241 -12.94 10.81 25.85
C GLY A 241 -12.30 9.41 25.75
N THR A 242 -13.08 8.38 26.06
CA THR A 242 -12.69 6.97 25.94
C THR A 242 -13.24 6.27 24.71
N ARG A 243 -14.17 6.90 23.98
CA ARG A 243 -14.84 6.31 22.82
C ARG A 243 -14.05 6.55 21.55
N LEU A 244 -14.03 5.55 20.67
CA LEU A 244 -13.40 5.61 19.36
C LEU A 244 -14.48 5.62 18.28
N VAL A 245 -14.44 6.61 17.39
CA VAL A 245 -15.47 6.81 16.35
C VAL A 245 -14.81 6.93 14.99
N LEU A 246 -15.12 6.01 14.07
CA LEU A 246 -14.62 6.06 12.70
C LEU A 246 -15.13 7.32 11.98
N GLN A 247 -14.22 8.11 11.40
CA GLN A 247 -14.54 9.33 10.65
C GLN A 247 -14.44 9.11 9.14
N SER A 248 -13.32 8.55 8.69
CA SER A 248 -13.08 8.25 7.29
C SER A 248 -12.12 7.07 7.15
N ILE A 249 -12.06 6.54 5.94
CA ILE A 249 -11.20 5.42 5.57
C ILE A 249 -10.39 5.86 4.35
N LYS A 250 -9.07 5.66 4.37
CA LYS A 250 -8.22 5.83 3.18
C LYS A 250 -7.78 4.45 2.73
N VAL A 251 -7.85 4.19 1.43
CA VAL A 251 -7.41 2.92 0.84
C VAL A 251 -6.39 3.23 -0.22
N PHE A 252 -5.26 2.53 -0.18
CA PHE A 252 -4.27 2.52 -1.25
C PHE A 252 -4.12 1.09 -1.76
N CYS A 253 -4.32 0.90 -3.06
CA CYS A 253 -4.05 -0.36 -3.75
C CYS A 253 -2.79 -0.18 -4.57
N GLU A 254 -1.73 -0.92 -4.24
CA GLU A 254 -0.38 -0.66 -4.71
C GLU A 254 0.28 -1.94 -5.22
N GLN A 255 1.03 -1.81 -6.31
CA GLN A 255 1.84 -2.86 -6.92
C GLN A 255 3.31 -2.49 -6.79
N TRP A 256 4.15 -3.47 -6.47
CA TRP A 256 5.58 -3.33 -6.50
C TRP A 256 6.04 -3.02 -7.93
N TYR A 257 6.71 -1.89 -8.09
CA TYR A 257 7.22 -1.42 -9.37
C TYR A 257 8.70 -1.75 -9.54
N GLY A 258 9.49 -1.60 -8.47
CA GLY A 258 10.93 -1.74 -8.56
C GLY A 258 11.67 -1.54 -7.25
N PRO A 259 13.02 -1.64 -7.27
CA PRO A 259 13.86 -1.28 -6.14
C PRO A 259 13.67 0.19 -5.74
N PHE A 260 13.86 0.48 -4.44
CA PHE A 260 13.72 1.83 -3.90
C PHE A 260 14.60 2.85 -4.64
N ARG A 261 13.98 3.96 -5.06
CA ARG A 261 14.59 5.13 -5.71
C ARG A 261 14.07 6.44 -5.11
N ASN A 262 13.52 6.39 -3.90
CA ASN A 262 13.02 7.55 -3.16
C ASN A 262 11.96 8.38 -3.92
N GLY A 263 11.26 7.78 -4.89
CA GLY A 263 10.32 8.47 -5.77
C GLY A 263 10.97 9.51 -6.69
N GLU A 264 12.26 9.37 -7.05
CA GLU A 264 12.92 10.28 -7.99
C GLU A 264 12.37 10.15 -9.42
N GLN A 265 11.92 8.94 -9.78
CA GLN A 265 11.28 8.66 -11.06
C GLN A 265 9.77 8.52 -10.86
N LEU A 266 9.01 9.43 -11.45
CA LEU A 266 7.56 9.31 -11.50
C LEU A 266 7.18 8.17 -12.45
N GLY A 267 6.33 7.27 -11.99
CA GLY A 267 5.77 6.18 -12.78
C GLY A 267 5.00 6.77 -13.97
N GLY A 268 5.28 6.25 -15.17
CA GLY A 268 4.53 6.64 -16.37
C GLY A 268 3.07 6.19 -16.28
N CYS A 269 2.25 6.63 -17.24
CA CYS A 269 0.81 6.30 -17.32
C CYS A 269 0.46 4.80 -17.39
N ALA A 270 1.44 3.91 -17.51
CA ALA A 270 1.27 2.46 -17.59
C ALA A 270 1.39 1.79 -16.20
N ILE A 271 0.57 2.19 -15.24
CA ILE A 271 0.41 1.39 -14.02
C ILE A 271 -0.42 0.14 -14.38
N ARG A 272 -0.06 -1.02 -13.83
CA ARG A 272 -0.74 -2.30 -14.14
C ARG A 272 -2.19 -2.35 -13.62
N ASP A 273 -2.57 -1.46 -12.71
CA ASP A 273 -3.91 -1.38 -12.13
C ASP A 273 -4.66 -0.12 -12.60
N SER A 274 -5.93 -0.02 -12.21
CA SER A 274 -6.86 1.05 -12.55
C SER A 274 -7.45 1.67 -11.29
N SER A 275 -7.96 2.90 -11.43
CA SER A 275 -8.80 3.55 -10.42
C SER A 275 -9.92 2.61 -9.97
N PHE A 276 -10.17 2.54 -8.67
CA PHE A 276 -11.02 1.50 -8.10
C PHE A 276 -12.17 2.03 -7.26
N ALA A 277 -12.13 3.29 -6.81
CA ALA A 277 -13.08 3.78 -5.82
C ALA A 277 -14.54 3.76 -6.31
N SER A 278 -14.76 3.92 -7.62
CA SER A 278 -16.08 3.85 -8.25
C SER A 278 -16.50 2.44 -8.69
N THR A 279 -15.67 1.42 -8.45
CA THR A 279 -16.02 0.02 -8.76
C THR A 279 -16.94 -0.56 -7.68
N ALA A 280 -17.59 -1.69 -7.99
CA ALA A 280 -18.51 -2.32 -7.05
C ALA A 280 -17.79 -2.69 -5.73
N ALA A 281 -18.40 -2.32 -4.61
CA ALA A 281 -17.97 -2.76 -3.30
C ALA A 281 -18.16 -4.28 -3.13
N LEU A 282 -17.38 -4.88 -2.24
CA LEU A 282 -17.55 -6.25 -1.79
C LEU A 282 -18.98 -6.50 -1.28
N LYS A 283 -19.54 -7.68 -1.52
CA LYS A 283 -20.85 -8.01 -0.95
C LYS A 283 -20.68 -8.40 0.51
N ALA A 284 -21.45 -7.80 1.41
CA ALA A 284 -21.37 -8.11 2.84
C ALA A 284 -21.55 -9.61 3.14
N SER A 285 -22.41 -10.30 2.39
CA SER A 285 -22.65 -11.74 2.51
C SER A 285 -21.42 -12.62 2.29
N GLU A 286 -20.38 -12.11 1.63
CA GLU A 286 -19.11 -12.83 1.39
C GLU A 286 -18.16 -12.77 2.61
N VAL A 287 -18.45 -11.88 3.56
CA VAL A 287 -17.61 -11.64 4.76
C VAL A 287 -18.36 -12.01 6.04
N VAL A 288 -19.67 -11.82 6.08
CA VAL A 288 -20.52 -12.15 7.24
C VAL A 288 -20.43 -13.64 7.57
N GLY A 289 -20.34 -13.95 8.86
CA GLY A 289 -20.26 -15.32 9.37
C GLY A 289 -19.05 -15.58 10.25
N SER A 290 -18.78 -16.86 10.48
CA SER A 290 -17.71 -17.35 11.33
C SER A 290 -16.46 -17.63 10.52
N TRP A 291 -15.31 -17.17 11.03
CA TRP A 291 -14.01 -17.32 10.40
C TRP A 291 -12.99 -17.84 11.42
N GLN A 292 -12.02 -18.60 10.94
CA GLN A 292 -10.92 -19.07 11.76
C GLN A 292 -9.62 -19.18 10.98
N GLY A 293 -8.50 -19.05 11.68
CA GLY A 293 -7.20 -19.27 11.06
C GLY A 293 -6.03 -18.94 11.98
N PRO A 294 -4.80 -19.30 11.57
CA PRO A 294 -3.59 -18.92 12.29
C PRO A 294 -3.48 -17.40 12.40
N VAL A 295 -3.09 -16.91 13.59
CA VAL A 295 -2.88 -15.50 13.87
C VAL A 295 -1.45 -15.23 14.32
N SER A 296 -0.92 -14.06 13.97
CA SER A 296 0.31 -13.51 14.53
C SER A 296 -0.03 -12.26 15.33
N VAL A 297 0.54 -12.12 16.53
CA VAL A 297 0.12 -11.14 17.55
C VAL A 297 1.32 -10.39 18.13
N ALA A 298 1.12 -9.11 18.41
CA ALA A 298 1.99 -8.26 19.24
C ALA A 298 1.15 -7.60 20.34
N ARG A 299 1.65 -7.61 21.58
CA ARG A 299 0.91 -7.13 22.75
C ARG A 299 1.56 -5.88 23.32
N PHE A 300 0.71 -4.93 23.71
CA PHE A 300 1.09 -3.61 24.18
C PHE A 300 0.52 -3.38 25.57
N ASP A 301 1.31 -2.82 26.47
CA ASP A 301 0.86 -2.49 27.83
C ASP A 301 0.05 -1.18 27.90
N GLY A 302 0.02 -0.40 26.81
CA GLY A 302 -0.68 0.88 26.70
C GLY A 302 0.06 2.05 27.37
N SER A 303 1.27 1.84 27.87
CA SER A 303 2.17 2.88 28.42
C SER A 303 3.39 3.14 27.53
N GLN A 304 3.67 2.20 26.63
CA GLN A 304 4.75 2.23 25.67
C GLN A 304 4.45 3.15 24.47
N ILE A 305 5.37 4.05 24.14
CA ILE A 305 5.40 4.89 22.93
C ILE A 305 6.67 4.52 22.14
N ASN A 306 6.67 4.67 20.81
CA ASN A 306 7.79 4.32 19.92
C ASN A 306 8.18 2.83 19.95
N VAL A 307 7.20 1.95 20.11
CA VAL A 307 7.46 0.52 20.20
C VAL A 307 7.28 -0.17 18.85
N ILE A 308 8.38 -0.77 18.39
CA ILE A 308 8.47 -1.63 17.21
C ILE A 308 8.46 -3.07 17.70
N GLN A 309 7.47 -3.86 17.30
CA GLN A 309 7.34 -5.28 17.66
C GLN A 309 7.12 -6.17 16.45
N GLU A 310 7.72 -7.35 16.46
CA GLU A 310 7.38 -8.41 15.51
C GLU A 310 6.03 -9.05 15.90
N LEU A 311 5.16 -9.26 14.92
CA LEU A 311 3.98 -10.10 15.05
C LEU A 311 4.44 -11.56 15.06
N LEU A 312 4.37 -12.19 16.23
CA LEU A 312 4.78 -13.58 16.42
C LEU A 312 3.57 -14.51 16.32
N ALA A 313 3.78 -15.70 15.76
CA ALA A 313 2.72 -16.70 15.67
C ALA A 313 2.14 -17.02 17.05
N ASP A 314 0.81 -17.00 17.14
CA ASP A 314 0.04 -17.46 18.29
C ASP A 314 -0.85 -18.62 17.83
N ASN A 315 -1.93 -18.89 18.54
CA ASN A 315 -2.87 -19.96 18.26
C ASN A 315 -3.78 -19.63 17.06
N VAL A 316 -4.87 -20.39 16.94
CA VAL A 316 -5.93 -20.12 15.96
C VAL A 316 -6.85 -19.04 16.52
N GLN A 317 -7.04 -17.97 15.77
CA GLN A 317 -8.05 -16.96 16.04
C GLN A 317 -9.37 -17.42 15.46
N LYS A 318 -10.46 -17.22 16.22
CA LYS A 318 -11.83 -17.33 15.72
C LYS A 318 -12.47 -15.95 15.72
N SER A 319 -13.36 -15.72 14.77
CA SER A 319 -14.09 -14.47 14.69
C SER A 319 -15.45 -14.64 14.06
N VAL A 320 -16.35 -13.74 14.45
CA VAL A 320 -17.70 -13.65 13.90
C VAL A 320 -17.89 -12.23 13.42
N ARG A 321 -18.39 -12.09 12.19
CA ARG A 321 -18.67 -10.81 11.55
C ARG A 321 -20.16 -10.69 11.26
N THR A 322 -20.71 -9.53 11.59
CA THR A 322 -22.11 -9.18 11.37
C THR A 322 -22.20 -8.05 10.36
N GLU A 323 -23.32 -7.98 9.63
CA GLU A 323 -23.48 -6.99 8.57
C GLU A 323 -23.51 -5.54 9.09
N SER A 324 -24.08 -5.31 10.28
CA SER A 324 -24.23 -3.98 10.88
C SER A 324 -22.91 -3.25 11.15
N GLU A 325 -21.84 -4.01 11.40
CA GLU A 325 -20.53 -3.49 11.78
C GLU A 325 -19.61 -3.26 10.58
N LEU A 326 -19.91 -3.92 9.45
CA LEU A 326 -19.05 -3.92 8.28
C LEU A 326 -19.23 -2.66 7.44
N LYS A 327 -18.11 -2.13 6.97
CA LYS A 327 -18.03 -1.17 5.87
C LYS A 327 -17.34 -1.90 4.73
N VAL A 328 -18.13 -2.35 3.77
CA VAL A 328 -17.63 -2.99 2.55
C VAL A 328 -17.07 -1.93 1.61
N LEU A 329 -15.94 -2.24 1.02
CA LEU A 329 -15.18 -1.35 0.15
C LEU A 329 -14.91 -2.07 -1.18
N PRO A 330 -14.54 -1.34 -2.24
CA PRO A 330 -14.12 -1.98 -3.49
C PRO A 330 -12.83 -2.80 -3.30
N LYS A 331 -12.41 -3.54 -4.35
CA LYS A 331 -11.20 -4.37 -4.34
C LYS A 331 -11.21 -5.50 -3.29
N GLN A 332 -12.39 -6.03 -2.99
CA GLN A 332 -12.58 -7.11 -2.00
C GLN A 332 -12.15 -6.72 -0.58
N LEU A 333 -12.22 -5.43 -0.26
CA LEU A 333 -11.82 -4.89 1.03
C LEU A 333 -13.02 -4.66 1.93
N TRP A 334 -12.77 -4.68 3.23
CA TRP A 334 -13.73 -4.26 4.23
C TRP A 334 -13.01 -3.75 5.47
N CYS A 335 -13.74 -2.98 6.28
CA CYS A 335 -13.30 -2.63 7.62
C CYS A 335 -14.46 -2.58 8.59
N SER A 336 -14.16 -2.60 9.89
CA SER A 336 -15.11 -2.38 10.96
C SER A 336 -14.43 -1.68 12.14
N LEU A 337 -15.25 -1.07 12.98
CA LEU A 337 -14.88 -0.59 14.30
C LEU A 337 -16.03 -1.00 15.21
N LYS A 338 -15.75 -1.85 16.20
CA LYS A 338 -16.76 -2.42 17.10
C LYS A 338 -16.33 -2.35 18.56
N GLU A 339 -17.28 -2.07 19.43
CA GLU A 339 -17.12 -2.23 20.87
C GLU A 339 -17.45 -3.69 21.23
N SER A 340 -16.54 -4.35 21.95
CA SER A 340 -16.73 -5.71 22.43
C SER A 340 -17.66 -5.69 23.65
N GLU A 341 -18.77 -6.40 23.54
CA GLU A 341 -19.76 -6.53 24.63
C GLU A 341 -19.14 -7.20 25.88
N ASP A 342 -18.21 -8.14 25.70
CA ASP A 342 -17.64 -8.95 26.78
C ASP A 342 -16.46 -8.31 27.53
N SER A 343 -15.73 -7.39 26.88
CA SER A 343 -14.42 -6.93 27.37
C SER A 343 -14.28 -5.41 27.52
N GLU A 344 -15.33 -4.65 27.21
CA GLU A 344 -15.31 -3.19 27.08
C GLU A 344 -14.16 -2.68 26.17
N ALA A 345 -13.61 -3.55 25.31
CA ALA A 345 -12.53 -3.25 24.41
C ALA A 345 -13.09 -2.80 23.05
N THR A 346 -12.44 -1.85 22.39
CA THR A 346 -12.78 -1.51 21.01
C THR A 346 -11.86 -2.29 20.06
N CYS A 347 -12.43 -2.96 19.07
CA CYS A 347 -11.71 -3.64 18.01
C CYS A 347 -11.86 -2.85 16.72
N CYS A 348 -10.72 -2.37 16.21
CA CYS A 348 -10.59 -1.87 14.85
C CYS A 348 -10.11 -3.01 13.97
N GLU A 349 -10.81 -3.29 12.88
CA GLU A 349 -10.53 -4.44 12.03
C GLU A 349 -10.59 -4.03 10.56
N VAL A 350 -9.66 -4.56 9.76
CA VAL A 350 -9.69 -4.47 8.30
C VAL A 350 -9.44 -5.86 7.72
N GLY A 351 -9.92 -6.10 6.51
CA GLY A 351 -9.56 -7.32 5.81
C GLY A 351 -9.61 -7.20 4.30
N TRP A 352 -8.94 -8.16 3.68
CA TRP A 352 -8.86 -8.33 2.24
C TRP A 352 -9.23 -9.77 1.90
N LEU A 353 -10.36 -9.92 1.21
CA LEU A 353 -10.88 -11.20 0.75
C LEU A 353 -10.22 -11.57 -0.60
N PHE A 354 -9.97 -12.86 -0.78
CA PHE A 354 -9.49 -13.45 -2.02
C PHE A 354 -10.52 -14.46 -2.54
N ASP A 355 -10.54 -14.67 -3.85
CA ASP A 355 -11.53 -15.46 -4.62
C ASP A 355 -11.76 -16.91 -4.15
N HIS A 356 -10.97 -17.41 -3.20
CA HIS A 356 -10.98 -18.77 -2.70
C HIS A 356 -11.61 -18.90 -1.29
N GLY A 357 -12.27 -17.85 -0.80
CA GLY A 357 -12.77 -17.81 0.58
C GLY A 357 -11.63 -17.72 1.61
N HIS A 358 -10.48 -17.22 1.18
CA HIS A 358 -9.38 -16.86 2.07
C HIS A 358 -9.43 -15.37 2.35
N ALA A 359 -9.16 -14.96 3.58
CA ALA A 359 -9.01 -13.54 3.92
C ALA A 359 -7.73 -13.32 4.71
N ILE A 360 -7.05 -12.21 4.44
CA ILE A 360 -6.08 -11.66 5.40
C ILE A 360 -6.80 -10.57 6.19
N THR A 361 -6.74 -10.68 7.52
CA THR A 361 -7.43 -9.80 8.44
C THR A 361 -6.40 -9.17 9.36
N SER A 362 -6.50 -7.87 9.62
CA SER A 362 -5.72 -7.19 10.64
C SER A 362 -6.61 -6.55 11.68
N ARG A 363 -6.22 -6.65 12.95
CA ARG A 363 -6.95 -6.10 14.10
C ARG A 363 -6.07 -5.25 14.98
N CYS A 364 -6.69 -4.28 15.61
CA CYS A 364 -6.17 -3.56 16.76
C CYS A 364 -7.21 -3.56 17.87
N ILE A 365 -6.81 -4.04 19.03
CA ILE A 365 -7.66 -4.05 20.24
C ILE A 365 -7.22 -2.91 21.14
N PHE A 366 -8.17 -2.07 21.51
CA PHE A 366 -8.01 -0.96 22.44
C PHE A 366 -8.77 -1.25 23.72
N SER A 367 -8.21 -0.91 24.88
CA SER A 367 -8.96 -0.98 26.14
C SER A 367 -10.06 0.08 26.20
N SER A 368 -10.93 -0.03 27.19
CA SER A 368 -11.98 0.96 27.53
C SER A 368 -11.47 2.38 27.83
N SER A 369 -10.15 2.59 27.85
CA SER A 369 -9.48 3.89 27.97
C SER A 369 -8.82 4.36 26.66
N ALA A 370 -9.21 3.76 25.53
CA ALA A 370 -8.66 4.02 24.19
C ALA A 370 -7.14 3.80 24.08
N LYS A 371 -6.58 2.90 24.91
CA LYS A 371 -5.15 2.54 24.85
C LYS A 371 -4.97 1.24 24.09
N LEU A 372 -4.00 1.20 23.17
CA LEU A 372 -3.68 0.00 22.40
C LEU A 372 -3.24 -1.14 23.34
N LYS A 373 -3.82 -2.33 23.12
CA LYS A 373 -3.54 -3.56 23.87
C LYS A 373 -2.95 -4.65 23.00
N GLU A 374 -3.44 -4.76 21.77
CA GLU A 374 -3.03 -5.84 20.87
C GLU A 374 -3.10 -5.38 19.42
N ILE A 375 -2.13 -5.82 18.63
CA ILE A 375 -2.20 -5.82 17.18
C ILE A 375 -2.09 -7.26 16.71
N SER A 376 -2.94 -7.65 15.76
CA SER A 376 -2.86 -8.97 15.15
C SER A 376 -3.09 -8.97 13.65
N ILE A 377 -2.53 -9.98 12.98
CA ILE A 377 -2.80 -10.31 11.58
C ILE A 377 -3.09 -11.80 11.49
N ALA A 378 -4.21 -12.15 10.88
CA ALA A 378 -4.65 -13.53 10.70
C ALA A 378 -4.85 -13.85 9.21
N ASN A 379 -4.55 -15.09 8.83
CA ASN A 379 -4.95 -15.66 7.54
C ASN A 379 -6.11 -16.61 7.82
N GLU A 380 -7.31 -16.24 7.39
CA GLU A 380 -8.55 -16.88 7.82
C GLU A 380 -9.28 -17.56 6.66
N THR A 381 -10.08 -18.57 7.00
CA THR A 381 -11.09 -19.21 6.15
C THR A 381 -12.43 -19.26 6.91
N PRO A 382 -13.57 -19.43 6.22
CA PRO A 382 -14.82 -19.77 6.87
C PRO A 382 -14.66 -20.95 7.83
N ALA A 383 -15.29 -20.85 9.01
CA ALA A 383 -15.15 -21.82 10.11
C ALA A 383 -16.16 -22.96 10.06
#